data_AF-A0A1S2H9X1-F1
#
_entry.id   AF-A0A1S2H9X1-F1
#
_cell.length_a   1.000
_cell.length_b   1.000
_cell.length_c   1.000
_cell.angle_alpha   90.00
_cell.angle_beta   90.00
_cell.angle_gamma   90.00
#
_symmetry.space_group_name_H-M   'P 1'
#
loop_
_entity.id
_entity.type
_entity.pdbx_description
1 polymer ?
#
loop_
_entity_poly.entity_id
_entity_poly.type
_entity_poly.pdbx_seq_one_letter_code
_entity_poly.pdbx_strand_id
1 'polypeptide(L)'
;MTNEPIAKRAVVLQLVSLTLAFDDARFFGAAIFTDANDPDGPWATVLIDHSDETPWFRLTTTDPSGSDVSEAAMAETDRLMRFILTEQPERIGRTRPTPPTS
;
A
#
# COMPACT_ATOMS: atom_id res chain seq x y z
N MET A 1 -25.99 -21.58 16.85
CA MET A 1 -25.58 -20.95 15.57
C MET A 1 -24.07 -20.88 15.60
N THR A 2 -23.42 -21.81 14.90
CA THR A 2 -21.96 -21.86 14.76
C THR A 2 -21.54 -20.74 13.80
N ASN A 3 -20.76 -19.77 14.29
CA ASN A 3 -20.04 -18.82 13.44
C ASN A 3 -18.93 -19.60 12.75
N GLU A 4 -19.23 -20.23 11.63
CA GLU A 4 -18.18 -20.70 10.74
C GLU A 4 -17.40 -19.48 10.23
N PRO A 5 -16.06 -19.49 10.27
CA PRO A 5 -15.28 -18.41 9.69
C PRO A 5 -15.60 -18.37 8.19
N ILE A 6 -16.14 -17.24 7.74
CA ILE A 6 -16.37 -16.97 6.32
C ILE A 6 -15.02 -17.17 5.63
N ALA A 7 -14.94 -18.15 4.73
CA ALA A 7 -13.72 -18.45 4.01
C ALA A 7 -13.29 -17.19 3.23
N LYS A 8 -12.09 -16.68 3.50
CA LYS A 8 -11.53 -15.51 2.79
C LYS A 8 -11.52 -15.79 1.29
N ARG A 9 -12.12 -14.91 0.51
CA ARG A 9 -12.14 -15.01 -0.96
C ARG A 9 -10.71 -14.81 -1.47
N ALA A 10 -10.30 -15.61 -2.45
CA ALA A 10 -9.04 -15.35 -3.16
C ALA A 10 -9.17 -14.07 -3.98
N VAL A 11 -8.59 -12.97 -3.49
CA VAL A 11 -8.58 -11.67 -4.18
C VAL A 11 -7.41 -11.63 -5.16
N VAL A 12 -7.65 -11.15 -6.38
CA VAL A 12 -6.60 -10.86 -7.36
C VAL A 12 -6.59 -9.37 -7.58
N LEU A 13 -5.61 -8.67 -7.00
CA LEU A 13 -5.54 -7.22 -7.12
C LEU A 13 -4.96 -6.81 -8.47
N GLN A 14 -5.57 -5.79 -9.05
CA GLN A 14 -5.00 -5.04 -10.16
C GLN A 14 -4.81 -3.59 -9.74
N LEU A 15 -3.56 -3.10 -9.82
CA LEU A 15 -3.25 -1.69 -9.55
C LEU A 15 -3.86 -0.82 -10.65
N VAL A 16 -4.75 0.07 -10.26
CA VAL A 16 -5.39 1.05 -11.15
C VAL A 16 -4.56 2.32 -11.20
N SER A 17 -4.12 2.81 -10.03
CA SER A 17 -3.32 4.01 -9.92
C SER A 17 -2.43 3.97 -8.68
N LEU A 18 -1.20 4.49 -8.82
CA LEU A 18 -0.34 4.85 -7.70
C LEU A 18 0.08 6.30 -7.90
N THR A 19 -0.28 7.15 -6.94
CA THR A 19 0.09 8.56 -6.94
C THR A 19 0.85 8.86 -5.66
N LEU A 20 2.05 9.41 -5.79
CA LEU A 20 2.87 9.91 -4.69
C LEU A 20 3.26 11.35 -5.00
N ALA A 21 2.94 12.25 -4.09
CA ALA A 21 3.42 13.62 -4.08
C ALA A 21 4.55 13.73 -3.07
N PHE A 22 5.64 14.36 -3.48
CA PHE A 22 6.81 14.59 -2.65
C PHE A 22 6.98 16.10 -2.42
N ASP A 23 7.36 16.43 -1.21
CA ASP A 23 7.98 17.69 -0.81
C ASP A 23 9.39 17.37 -0.28
N ASP A 24 10.25 18.36 -0.10
CA ASP A 24 11.69 18.21 0.18
C ASP A 24 12.02 17.19 1.30
N ALA A 25 11.10 16.99 2.26
CA ALA A 25 11.28 16.06 3.39
C ALA A 25 10.11 15.09 3.63
N ARG A 26 9.03 15.13 2.85
CA ARG A 26 7.78 14.42 3.14
C ARG A 26 7.09 13.93 1.87
N PHE A 27 6.23 12.95 2.02
CA PHE A 27 5.37 12.51 0.93
C PHE A 27 3.96 12.17 1.42
N PHE A 28 3.02 12.18 0.49
CA PHE A 28 1.68 11.69 0.68
C PHE A 28 1.16 11.13 -0.64
N GLY A 29 0.13 10.30 -0.60
CA GLY A 29 -0.38 9.70 -1.81
C GLY A 29 -1.50 8.71 -1.60
N ALA A 30 -1.81 7.99 -2.66
CA ALA A 30 -2.79 6.92 -2.64
C ALA A 30 -2.41 5.83 -3.64
N ALA A 31 -2.70 4.59 -3.26
CA ALA A 31 -2.76 3.46 -4.16
C ALA A 31 -4.22 3.01 -4.31
N ILE A 32 -4.66 2.81 -5.55
CA ILE A 32 -6.02 2.42 -5.89
C ILE A 32 -5.95 1.08 -6.61
N PHE A 33 -6.72 0.12 -6.13
CA PHE A 33 -6.81 -1.22 -6.69
C PHE A 33 -8.25 -1.58 -7.03
N THR A 34 -8.40 -2.46 -8.00
CA THR A 34 -9.63 -3.20 -8.28
C THR A 34 -9.41 -4.69 -8.02
N ASP A 35 -10.47 -5.44 -7.71
CA ASP A 35 -10.44 -6.90 -7.75
C ASP A 35 -10.61 -7.34 -9.21
N ALA A 36 -9.63 -8.03 -9.77
CA ALA A 36 -9.69 -8.55 -11.14
C ALA A 36 -10.80 -9.61 -11.32
N ASN A 37 -11.25 -10.23 -10.22
CA ASN A 37 -12.38 -11.15 -10.25
C ASN A 37 -13.75 -10.42 -10.19
N ASP A 38 -13.77 -9.13 -9.88
CA ASP A 38 -14.96 -8.27 -9.86
C ASP A 38 -14.61 -6.84 -10.27
N PRO A 39 -14.34 -6.60 -11.57
CA PRO A 39 -13.82 -5.31 -12.04
C PRO A 39 -14.78 -4.14 -11.87
N ASP A 40 -16.08 -4.43 -11.76
CA ASP A 40 -17.15 -3.44 -11.53
C ASP A 40 -17.42 -3.23 -10.03
N GLY A 41 -16.72 -3.99 -9.18
CA GLY A 41 -16.77 -3.85 -7.73
C GLY A 41 -16.15 -2.54 -7.22
N PRO A 42 -16.31 -2.22 -5.93
CA PRO A 42 -15.74 -1.02 -5.34
C PRO A 42 -14.21 -1.06 -5.40
N TRP A 43 -13.60 0.07 -5.70
CA TRP A 43 -12.15 0.20 -5.64
C TRP A 43 -11.66 0.21 -4.20
N ALA A 44 -10.60 -0.56 -3.93
CA ALA A 44 -9.87 -0.47 -2.68
C ALA A 44 -8.87 0.69 -2.79
N THR A 45 -9.10 1.75 -2.01
CA THR A 45 -8.22 2.91 -1.93
C THR A 45 -7.45 2.88 -0.62
N VAL A 46 -6.12 2.92 -0.74
CA VAL A 46 -5.19 2.99 0.40
C VAL A 46 -4.50 4.35 0.36
N LEU A 47 -4.73 5.16 1.39
CA LEU A 47 -4.03 6.41 1.62
C LEU A 47 -2.65 6.12 2.21
N ILE A 48 -1.66 6.88 1.73
CA ILE A 48 -0.26 6.74 2.10
C ILE A 48 0.19 8.09 2.67
N ASP A 49 0.54 8.12 3.94
CA ASP A 49 1.08 9.30 4.60
C ASP A 49 2.53 9.06 5.04
N HIS A 50 3.34 10.11 4.99
CA HIS A 50 4.69 10.08 5.57
C HIS A 50 4.64 9.85 7.09
N SER A 51 5.63 9.10 7.58
CA SER A 51 5.91 8.92 9.00
C SER A 51 7.37 9.30 9.30
N ASP A 52 7.61 9.95 10.43
CA ASP A 52 8.96 10.29 10.85
C ASP A 52 9.75 9.07 11.36
N GLU A 53 9.04 7.99 11.69
CA GLU A 53 9.60 6.72 12.16
C GLU A 53 9.46 5.61 11.10
N THR A 54 10.44 4.70 11.07
CA THR A 54 10.42 3.48 10.23
C THR A 54 9.09 2.74 10.42
N PRO A 55 8.37 2.35 9.34
CA PRO A 55 8.84 2.23 7.94
C PRO A 55 8.75 3.53 7.11
N TRP A 56 8.59 4.68 7.76
CA TRP A 56 8.51 6.02 7.16
C TRP A 56 7.24 6.30 6.35
N PHE A 57 6.27 5.40 6.43
CA PHE A 57 4.92 5.63 5.97
C PHE A 57 3.90 5.04 6.94
N ARG A 58 2.67 5.55 6.84
CA ARG A 58 1.45 5.00 7.43
C ARG A 58 0.46 4.73 6.31
N LEU A 59 -0.27 3.63 6.42
CA LEU A 59 -1.29 3.24 5.47
C LEU A 59 -2.66 3.31 6.13
N THR A 60 -3.65 3.83 5.42
CA THR A 60 -5.05 3.85 5.87
C THR A 60 -5.95 3.47 4.71
N THR A 61 -6.81 2.46 4.90
CA THR A 61 -7.85 2.15 3.93
C THR A 61 -9.04 3.10 4.08
N THR A 62 -9.66 3.49 2.97
CA THR A 62 -10.91 4.27 2.99
C THR A 62 -12.14 3.40 3.26
N ASP A 63 -11.99 2.07 3.28
CA ASP A 63 -13.06 1.12 3.54
C ASP A 63 -13.14 0.80 5.05
N PRO A 64 -14.17 1.31 5.77
CA PRO A 64 -14.33 1.05 7.19
C PRO A 64 -14.82 -0.37 7.49
N SER A 65 -15.29 -1.11 6.48
CA SER A 65 -15.81 -2.47 6.65
C SER A 65 -14.71 -3.53 6.72
N GLY A 66 -13.50 -3.21 6.25
CA GLY A 66 -12.37 -4.14 6.22
C GLY A 66 -12.60 -5.32 5.28
N SER A 67 -13.10 -5.06 4.06
CA SER A 67 -13.29 -6.13 3.07
C SER A 67 -11.99 -6.85 2.73
N ASP A 68 -12.08 -8.11 2.28
CA ASP A 68 -10.92 -8.91 1.85
C ASP A 68 -10.06 -8.17 0.81
N VAL A 69 -10.69 -7.39 -0.08
CA VAL A 69 -10.01 -6.59 -1.11
C VAL A 69 -9.22 -5.44 -0.48
N SER A 70 -9.80 -4.75 0.51
CA SER A 70 -9.13 -3.68 1.26
C SER A 70 -7.97 -4.20 2.10
N GLU A 71 -8.13 -5.35 2.76
CA GLU A 71 -7.04 -5.99 3.50
C GLU A 71 -5.87 -6.37 2.55
N ALA A 72 -6.20 -6.96 1.40
CA ALA A 72 -5.19 -7.29 0.39
C ALA A 72 -4.50 -6.04 -0.15
N ALA A 73 -5.26 -4.98 -0.43
CA ALA A 73 -4.73 -3.72 -0.97
C ALA A 73 -3.79 -3.03 0.02
N MET A 74 -4.11 -3.06 1.32
CA MET A 74 -3.21 -2.57 2.38
C MET A 74 -1.87 -3.33 2.39
N ALA A 75 -1.93 -4.66 2.32
CA ALA A 75 -0.73 -5.50 2.31
C ALA A 75 0.13 -5.27 1.06
N GLU A 76 -0.49 -5.13 -0.10
CA GLU A 76 0.24 -4.88 -1.35
C GLU A 76 0.82 -3.46 -1.39
N THR A 77 0.11 -2.47 -0.84
CA THR A 77 0.63 -1.10 -0.71
C THR A 77 1.85 -1.03 0.21
N ASP A 78 1.87 -1.78 1.32
CA ASP A 78 3.07 -1.89 2.19
C ASP A 78 4.28 -2.42 1.41
N ARG A 79 4.10 -3.47 0.60
CA ARG A 79 5.18 -4.01 -0.24
C ARG A 79 5.68 -3.01 -1.26
N LEU A 80 4.77 -2.34 -1.96
CA LEU A 80 5.11 -1.31 -2.96
C LEU A 80 5.90 -0.17 -2.31
N MET A 81 5.44 0.34 -1.16
CA MET A 81 6.12 1.43 -0.47
C MET A 81 7.51 1.01 0.04
N ARG A 82 7.67 -0.19 0.59
CA ARG A 82 8.99 -0.71 0.98
C ARG A 82 9.93 -0.83 -0.21
N PHE A 83 9.43 -1.29 -1.37
CA PHE A 83 10.22 -1.37 -2.59
C PHE A 83 10.66 0.02 -3.06
N ILE A 84 9.74 0.98 -3.14
CA ILE A 84 10.02 2.36 -3.56
C ILE A 84 11.06 3.01 -2.64
N LEU A 85 10.92 2.86 -1.32
CA LEU A 85 11.86 3.45 -0.36
C LEU A 85 13.23 2.75 -0.34
N THR A 86 13.28 1.47 -0.73
CA THR A 86 14.55 0.74 -0.88
C THR A 86 15.30 1.18 -2.15
N GLU A 87 14.58 1.36 -3.25
CA GLU A 87 15.18 1.67 -4.55
C GLU A 87 15.41 3.16 -4.80
N GLN A 88 14.60 4.02 -4.19
CA GLN A 88 14.66 5.50 -4.35
C GLN A 88 14.60 6.24 -3.01
N PRO A 89 15.48 5.92 -2.04
CA PRO A 89 15.48 6.58 -0.72
C PRO A 89 15.74 8.09 -0.80
N GLU A 90 16.43 8.56 -1.85
CA GLU A 90 16.69 9.98 -2.08
C GLU A 90 15.42 10.81 -2.25
N ARG A 91 14.31 10.19 -2.67
CA ARG A 91 13.01 10.88 -2.79
C ARG A 91 12.44 11.34 -1.46
N ILE A 92 12.93 10.82 -0.34
CA ILE A 92 12.54 11.24 1.01
C ILE A 92 13.71 11.85 1.79
N GLY A 93 14.68 12.42 1.07
CA GLY A 93 15.88 13.02 1.66
C GLY A 93 16.82 12.01 2.33
N ARG A 94 16.74 10.71 1.97
CA ARG A 94 17.60 9.66 2.52
C ARG A 94 18.67 9.20 1.54
N THR A 95 19.84 8.83 2.06
CA THR A 95 20.91 8.25 1.26
C THR A 95 20.65 6.77 1.00
N ARG A 96 20.91 6.30 -0.23
CA ARG A 96 20.83 4.88 -0.58
C ARG A 96 21.76 4.04 0.32
N PRO A 97 21.28 2.93 0.91
CA PRO A 97 22.18 2.00 1.59
C PRO A 97 23.27 1.54 0.61
N THR A 98 24.54 1.68 0.99
CA THR A 98 25.64 1.17 0.18
C THR A 98 25.51 -0.36 0.09
N PRO A 99 25.56 -0.97 -1.11
CA PRO A 99 25.56 -2.42 -1.22
C PRO A 99 26.69 -3.03 -0.39
N PRO A 100 26.51 -4.21 0.24
CA PRO A 100 27.60 -4.86 0.93
C PRO A 100 28.74 -5.13 -0.06
N THR A 101 29.94 -4.68 0.28
CA THR A 101 31.16 -5.04 -0.45
C THR A 101 31.28 -6.56 -0.46
N SER A 102 31.35 -7.14 -1.67
CA SER A 102 31.58 -8.57 -1.90
C SER A 102 32.94 -9.03 -1.40
#